data_AF-A0A9X9AUM0-F1
#
_entry.id   AF-A0A9X9AUM0-F1
#
_cell.length_a   1.000
_cell.length_b   1.000
_cell.length_c   1.000
_cell.angle_alpha   90.00
_cell.angle_beta   90.00
_cell.angle_gamma   90.00
#
_symmetry.space_group_name_H-M   'P 1'
#
loop_
_entity.id
_entity.type
_entity.pdbx_description
1 polymer ?
#
loop_
_entity_poly.entity_id
_entity_poly.type
_entity_poly.pdbx_seq_one_letter_code
_entity_poly.pdbx_strand_id
1 'polypeptide(L)'
;HVRTLTLDGLVGLNPIAYAREAISLAAATEEHGARLFSNGAVTSGVLRTEQTLSDQAYERLKKDFEERHTGLGNAHRPMILEMGLDWKSMALNAEDSQFLETRKFQLEEICRLFRVPLHMVQNTDRATFNNIEELGLGFINYSLVPYLTRIEQRINTGLVRKSKQGVYYAKFNAGALLRG
;
A
#
# COMPACT_ATOMS: atom_id res chain seq x y z
N HIS A 1 -18.21 7.89 24.74
CA HIS A 1 -17.37 6.89 24.06
C HIS A 1 -18.16 6.22 22.94
N VAL A 2 -17.70 6.36 21.70
CA VAL A 2 -18.25 5.72 20.49
C VAL A 2 -17.30 4.60 20.09
N ARG A 3 -17.81 3.38 19.91
CA ARG A 3 -17.02 2.24 19.45
C ARG A 3 -17.19 2.12 17.94
N THR A 4 -16.12 2.31 17.19
CA THR A 4 -16.13 2.30 15.72
C THR A 4 -15.99 0.88 15.19
N LEU A 5 -14.78 0.35 15.04
CA LEU A 5 -14.61 -1.04 14.61
C LEU A 5 -14.92 -1.98 15.80
N THR A 6 -15.70 -3.03 15.58
CA THR A 6 -16.06 -4.01 16.61
C THR A 6 -16.52 -5.31 15.94
N LEU A 7 -16.20 -6.45 16.52
CA LEU A 7 -16.63 -7.77 16.06
C LEU A 7 -17.89 -8.26 16.80
N ASP A 8 -18.05 -7.84 18.06
CA ASP A 8 -19.10 -8.29 18.98
C ASP A 8 -20.11 -7.19 19.34
N GLY A 9 -19.87 -5.94 18.92
CA GLY A 9 -20.66 -4.77 19.30
C GLY A 9 -20.35 -4.22 20.70
N LEU A 10 -19.53 -4.91 21.49
CA LEU A 10 -19.26 -4.61 22.90
C LEU A 10 -17.87 -4.02 23.11
N VAL A 11 -16.87 -4.40 22.32
CA VAL A 11 -15.50 -3.88 22.47
C VAL A 11 -15.07 -3.19 21.18
N GLY A 12 -14.53 -1.97 21.33
CA GLY A 12 -13.93 -1.25 20.22
C GLY A 12 -12.56 -1.86 19.89
N LEU A 13 -12.33 -2.15 18.61
CA LEU A 13 -11.06 -2.63 18.11
C LEU A 13 -10.21 -1.45 17.66
N ASN A 14 -8.90 -1.57 17.87
CA ASN A 14 -7.93 -0.70 17.23
C ASN A 14 -7.73 -1.17 15.78
N PRO A 15 -8.15 -0.40 14.76
CA PRO A 15 -8.03 -0.81 13.37
C PRO A 15 -6.58 -1.07 12.95
N ILE A 16 -5.63 -0.27 13.46
CA ILE A 16 -4.20 -0.42 13.15
C ILE A 16 -3.68 -1.75 13.71
N ALA A 17 -4.08 -2.09 14.94
CA ALA A 17 -3.69 -3.38 15.54
C ALA A 17 -4.31 -4.56 14.79
N TYR A 18 -5.57 -4.42 14.35
CA TYR A 18 -6.26 -5.46 13.58
C TYR A 18 -5.63 -5.70 12.21
N ALA A 19 -5.19 -4.65 11.52
CA ALA A 19 -4.55 -4.72 10.21
C ALA A 19 -3.02 -4.68 10.27
N ARG A 20 -2.42 -4.99 11.44
CA ARG A 20 -0.98 -4.86 11.66
C ARG A 20 -0.16 -5.62 10.61
N GLU A 21 -0.56 -6.84 10.27
CA GLU A 21 0.19 -7.67 9.31
C GLU A 21 0.12 -7.08 7.90
N ALA A 22 -1.06 -6.66 7.44
CA ALA A 22 -1.24 -6.01 6.13
C ALA A 22 -0.42 -4.71 6.02
N ILE A 23 -0.44 -3.88 7.06
CA ILE A 23 0.33 -2.62 7.12
C ILE A 23 1.83 -2.91 7.15
N SER A 24 2.26 -3.89 7.95
CA SER A 24 3.67 -4.28 8.03
C SER A 24 4.19 -4.83 6.70
N LEU A 25 3.37 -5.64 6.03
CA LEU A 25 3.69 -6.17 4.71
C LEU A 25 3.79 -5.05 3.67
N ALA A 26 2.88 -4.07 3.70
CA ALA A 26 2.94 -2.90 2.83
C ALA A 26 4.23 -2.08 3.02
N ALA A 27 4.59 -1.82 4.28
CA ALA A 27 5.83 -1.11 4.61
C ALA A 27 7.08 -1.89 4.15
N ALA A 28 7.11 -3.21 4.38
CA ALA A 28 8.22 -4.06 3.96
C ALA A 28 8.34 -4.13 2.43
N THR A 29 7.23 -4.20 1.69
CA THR A 29 7.24 -4.17 0.22
C THR A 29 7.70 -2.82 -0.30
N GLU A 30 7.29 -1.72 0.32
CA GLU A 30 7.78 -0.40 -0.05
C GLU A 30 9.28 -0.25 0.19
N GLU A 31 9.78 -0.72 1.33
CA GLU A 31 11.22 -0.74 1.61
C GLU A 31 11.99 -1.64 0.64
N HIS A 32 11.45 -2.83 0.33
CA HIS A 32 12.04 -3.73 -0.65
C HIS A 32 12.13 -3.08 -2.03
N GLY A 33 11.06 -2.44 -2.49
CA GLY A 33 11.06 -1.70 -3.76
C GLY A 33 12.05 -0.54 -3.73
N ALA A 34 12.07 0.25 -2.66
CA ALA A 34 13.02 1.35 -2.51
C ALA A 34 14.47 0.85 -2.59
N ARG A 35 14.79 -0.28 -1.95
CA ARG A 35 16.12 -0.91 -2.02
C ARG A 35 16.44 -1.47 -3.40
N LEU A 36 15.46 -2.13 -4.04
CA LEU A 36 15.60 -2.67 -5.39
C LEU A 36 15.94 -1.55 -6.38
N PHE A 37 15.19 -0.46 -6.36
CA PHE A 37 15.43 0.69 -7.23
C PHE A 37 16.66 1.51 -6.82
N SER A 38 16.97 1.64 -5.52
CA SER A 38 18.14 2.39 -5.05
C SER A 38 19.46 1.72 -5.41
N ASN A 39 19.47 0.39 -5.47
CA ASN A 39 20.66 -0.37 -5.81
C ASN A 39 20.92 -0.41 -7.33
N GLY A 40 20.01 0.14 -8.15
CA GLY A 40 20.14 0.17 -9.61
C GLY A 40 20.09 -1.22 -10.23
N ALA A 41 20.26 -1.31 -11.55
CA ALA A 41 20.25 -2.54 -12.36
C ALA A 41 21.29 -3.62 -11.97
N VAL A 42 21.93 -3.50 -10.81
CA VAL A 42 22.96 -4.40 -10.28
C VAL A 42 22.39 -5.77 -9.90
N THR A 43 21.12 -5.83 -9.51
CA THR A 43 20.45 -7.11 -9.20
C THR A 43 20.08 -7.92 -10.43
N SER A 44 20.16 -7.34 -11.63
CA SER A 44 19.64 -7.95 -12.85
C SER A 44 20.69 -8.73 -13.64
N GLY A 45 21.80 -9.15 -13.05
CA GLY A 45 22.73 -10.01 -13.80
C GLY A 45 23.90 -10.56 -13.03
N VAL A 46 24.54 -11.54 -13.65
CA VAL A 46 25.68 -12.28 -13.10
C VAL A 46 26.87 -12.14 -14.04
N LEU A 47 28.03 -11.85 -13.46
CA LEU A 47 29.31 -11.92 -14.15
C LEU A 47 29.76 -13.39 -14.23
N ARG A 48 29.85 -13.91 -15.45
CA ARG A 48 30.29 -15.29 -15.72
C ARG A 48 31.64 -15.29 -16.41
N THR A 49 32.54 -16.17 -15.99
CA THR A 49 33.77 -16.50 -16.71
C THR A 49 34.01 -18.01 -16.65
N GLU A 50 34.68 -18.56 -17.66
CA GLU A 50 35.12 -19.95 -17.68
C GLU A 50 36.51 -20.12 -17.06
N GLN A 51 37.20 -19.01 -16.74
CA GLN A 51 38.53 -19.00 -16.14
C GLN A 51 38.45 -18.99 -14.60
N THR A 52 39.39 -19.68 -13.94
CA THR A 52 39.52 -19.61 -12.49
C THR A 52 40.14 -18.28 -12.08
N LEU A 53 39.44 -17.50 -11.26
CA LEU A 53 39.96 -16.27 -10.69
C LEU A 53 40.80 -16.60 -9.46
N SER A 54 41.94 -15.91 -9.28
CA SER A 54 42.63 -15.90 -7.99
C SER A 54 41.85 -15.05 -6.99
N ASP A 55 42.01 -15.31 -5.69
CA ASP A 55 41.32 -14.55 -4.63
C ASP A 55 41.58 -13.04 -4.74
N GLN A 56 42.81 -12.66 -5.11
CA GLN A 56 43.19 -11.26 -5.31
C GLN A 56 42.48 -10.63 -6.51
N ALA A 57 42.30 -11.37 -7.61
CA ALA A 57 41.57 -10.90 -8.77
C ALA A 57 40.06 -10.78 -8.47
N TYR A 58 39.51 -11.74 -7.74
CA TYR A 58 38.11 -11.73 -7.30
C TYR A 58 37.80 -10.51 -6.43
N GLU A 59 38.59 -10.26 -5.38
CA GLU A 59 38.35 -9.12 -4.48
C GLU A 59 38.53 -7.76 -5.18
N ARG A 60 39.53 -7.64 -6.07
CA ARG A 60 39.70 -6.44 -6.90
C ARG A 60 38.46 -6.18 -7.75
N LEU A 61 37.95 -7.23 -8.40
CA LEU A 61 36.83 -7.13 -9.33
C LEU A 61 35.51 -6.83 -8.60
N LYS A 62 35.29 -7.47 -7.46
CA LYS A 62 34.15 -7.20 -6.58
C LYS A 62 34.14 -5.74 -6.11
N LYS A 63 35.28 -5.25 -5.61
CA LYS A 63 35.40 -3.86 -5.16
C LYS A 63 35.16 -2.85 -6.27
N ASP A 64 35.76 -3.07 -7.44
CA ASP A 64 35.58 -2.18 -8.60
C ASP A 64 34.13 -2.17 -9.11
N PHE A 65 33.47 -3.34 -9.05
CA PHE A 65 32.06 -3.48 -9.39
C PHE A 65 31.15 -2.73 -8.41
N GLU A 66 31.33 -2.93 -7.10
CA GLU A 66 30.57 -2.25 -6.05
C GLU A 66 30.76 -0.71 -6.12
N GLU A 67 31.98 -0.23 -6.30
CA GLU A 67 32.28 1.21 -6.39
C GLU A 67 31.66 1.89 -7.61
N ARG A 68 31.63 1.20 -8.76
CA ARG A 68 31.24 1.80 -10.04
C ARG A 68 29.79 1.56 -10.45
N HIS A 69 29.15 0.54 -9.91
CA HIS A 69 27.81 0.13 -10.37
C HIS A 69 26.76 0.11 -9.25
N THR A 70 27.14 0.08 -7.97
CA THR A 70 26.16 0.17 -6.87
C THR A 70 25.71 1.61 -6.62
N GLY A 71 24.40 1.77 -6.41
CA GLY A 71 23.76 3.03 -6.03
C GLY A 71 23.20 3.84 -7.21
N LEU A 72 22.20 4.67 -6.93
CA LEU A 72 21.47 5.47 -7.92
C LEU A 72 22.36 6.34 -8.82
N GLY A 73 23.42 6.95 -8.27
CA GLY A 73 24.33 7.82 -9.03
C GLY A 73 25.28 7.09 -10.00
N ASN A 74 25.33 5.77 -9.89
CA ASN A 74 26.17 4.88 -10.68
C ASN A 74 25.35 4.02 -11.66
N ALA A 75 24.02 4.12 -11.62
CA ALA A 75 23.13 3.45 -12.55
C ALA A 75 23.46 3.85 -14.00
N HIS A 76 23.34 2.89 -14.93
CA HIS A 76 23.62 3.06 -16.37
C HIS A 76 25.07 3.37 -16.76
N ARG A 77 26.03 3.24 -15.83
CA ARG A 77 27.45 3.31 -16.20
C ARG A 77 27.84 2.10 -17.04
N PRO A 78 28.57 2.29 -18.16
CA PRO A 78 29.06 1.17 -18.95
C PRO A 78 30.04 0.32 -18.14
N MET A 79 29.77 -0.99 -18.06
CA MET A 79 30.66 -1.94 -17.41
C MET A 79 31.71 -2.43 -18.41
N ILE A 80 32.99 -2.34 -18.02
CA ILE A 80 34.10 -2.90 -18.78
C ILE A 80 34.35 -4.32 -18.27
N LEU A 81 34.35 -5.29 -19.17
CA LEU A 81 34.56 -6.70 -18.86
C LEU A 81 35.96 -7.14 -19.31
N GLU A 82 36.78 -7.59 -18.37
CA GLU A 82 38.15 -8.08 -18.61
C GLU A 82 38.20 -9.62 -18.59
N MET A 83 39.27 -10.22 -19.10
CA MET A 83 39.59 -11.66 -18.91
C MET A 83 38.48 -12.63 -19.36
N GLY A 84 37.71 -12.28 -20.39
CA GLY A 84 36.63 -13.12 -20.92
C GLY A 84 35.38 -13.16 -20.03
N LEU A 85 35.19 -12.19 -19.15
CA LEU A 85 33.94 -12.01 -18.41
C LEU A 85 32.79 -11.69 -19.37
N ASP A 86 31.65 -12.34 -19.15
CA ASP A 86 30.39 -12.11 -19.83
C ASP A 86 29.32 -11.69 -18.83
N TRP A 87 28.49 -10.71 -19.20
CA TRP A 87 27.35 -10.28 -18.40
C TRP A 87 26.10 -11.03 -18.82
N LYS A 88 25.56 -11.87 -17.93
CA LYS A 88 24.26 -12.50 -18.12
C LYS A 88 23.19 -11.68 -17.42
N SER A 89 22.40 -10.97 -18.22
CA SER A 89 21.20 -10.28 -17.72
C SER A 89 20.15 -11.30 -17.28
N MET A 90 19.75 -11.24 -16.01
CA MET A 90 18.56 -11.85 -15.47
C MET A 90 17.37 -10.90 -15.70
N ALA A 91 16.38 -11.36 -16.45
CA ALA A 91 15.23 -10.54 -16.80
C ALA A 91 14.38 -10.19 -15.57
N LEU A 92 14.33 -8.90 -15.22
CA LEU A 92 13.50 -8.33 -14.14
C LEU A 92 11.99 -8.29 -14.44
N ASN A 93 11.57 -8.57 -15.68
CA ASN A 93 10.25 -8.18 -16.19
C ASN A 93 9.05 -8.87 -15.46
N ALA A 94 9.23 -10.10 -14.99
CA ALA A 94 8.18 -10.81 -14.24
C ALA A 94 8.06 -10.32 -12.79
N GLU A 95 9.17 -9.90 -12.19
CA GLU A 95 9.23 -9.44 -10.79
C GLU A 95 8.66 -8.03 -10.66
N ASP A 96 8.95 -7.13 -11.61
CA ASP A 96 8.41 -5.77 -11.62
C ASP A 96 6.87 -5.75 -11.73
N SER A 97 6.32 -6.60 -12.62
CA SER A 97 4.86 -6.74 -12.78
C SER A 97 4.21 -7.28 -11.52
N GLN A 98 4.81 -8.31 -10.90
CA GLN A 98 4.33 -8.90 -9.66
C GLN A 98 4.44 -7.92 -8.47
N PHE A 99 5.48 -7.07 -8.45
CA PHE A 99 5.69 -6.04 -7.44
C PHE A 99 4.59 -4.97 -7.48
N LEU A 100 4.25 -4.47 -8.68
CA LEU A 100 3.16 -3.50 -8.85
C LEU A 100 1.81 -4.06 -8.40
N GLU A 101 1.49 -5.31 -8.79
CA GLU A 101 0.27 -5.99 -8.35
C GLU A 101 0.23 -6.19 -6.83
N THR A 102 1.37 -6.53 -6.22
CA THR A 102 1.49 -6.64 -4.76
C THR A 102 1.19 -5.31 -4.07
N ARG A 103 1.75 -4.19 -4.56
CA ARG A 103 1.47 -2.85 -4.01
C ARG A 103 0.01 -2.45 -4.16
N LYS A 104 -0.63 -2.78 -5.30
CA LYS A 104 -2.06 -2.53 -5.50
C LYS A 104 -2.91 -3.33 -4.51
N PHE A 105 -2.63 -4.62 -4.36
CA PHE A 105 -3.35 -5.48 -3.43
C PHE A 105 -3.27 -4.98 -1.98
N GLN A 106 -2.10 -4.51 -1.54
CA GLN A 106 -1.91 -3.91 -0.22
C GLN A 106 -2.75 -2.65 -0.01
N LEU A 107 -2.81 -1.76 -1.02
CA LEU A 107 -3.70 -0.59 -0.99
C LEU A 107 -5.16 -1.01 -0.81
N GLU A 108 -5.61 -2.05 -1.54
CA GLU A 108 -6.97 -2.56 -1.43
C GLU A 108 -7.29 -3.12 -0.05
N GLU A 109 -6.35 -3.84 0.56
CA GLU A 109 -6.51 -4.44 1.89
C GLU A 109 -6.68 -3.37 2.98
N ILE A 110 -5.86 -2.31 2.94
CA ILE A 110 -5.97 -1.17 3.85
C ILE A 110 -7.30 -0.43 3.63
N CYS A 111 -7.67 -0.17 2.38
CA CYS A 111 -8.94 0.50 2.05
C CYS A 111 -10.15 -0.30 2.56
N ARG A 112 -10.11 -1.63 2.43
CA ARG A 112 -11.16 -2.54 2.89
C ARG A 112 -11.40 -2.46 4.40
N LEU A 113 -10.34 -2.33 5.20
CA LEU A 113 -10.44 -2.16 6.64
C LEU A 113 -11.30 -0.95 7.02
N PHE A 114 -11.08 0.17 6.34
CA PHE A 114 -11.77 1.43 6.62
C PHE A 114 -13.09 1.58 5.84
N ARG A 115 -13.42 0.60 4.99
CA ARG A 115 -14.53 0.65 4.04
C ARG A 115 -14.41 1.83 3.08
N VAL A 116 -13.19 2.25 2.73
CA VAL A 116 -12.98 3.32 1.76
C VAL A 116 -12.93 2.68 0.36
N PRO A 117 -13.78 3.12 -0.59
CA PRO A 117 -13.71 2.63 -1.96
C PRO A 117 -12.42 3.06 -2.68
N LEU A 118 -11.92 2.21 -3.59
CA LEU A 118 -10.64 2.42 -4.28
C LEU A 118 -10.59 3.69 -5.14
N HIS A 119 -11.71 4.07 -5.77
CA HIS A 119 -11.77 5.28 -6.59
C HIS A 119 -11.57 6.57 -5.78
N MET A 120 -11.83 6.55 -4.46
CA MET A 120 -11.59 7.70 -3.57
C MET A 120 -10.10 7.87 -3.23
N VAL A 121 -9.27 6.83 -3.45
CA VAL A 121 -7.81 6.87 -3.27
C VAL A 121 -7.08 6.85 -4.62
N GLN A 122 -7.75 7.30 -5.69
CA GLN A 122 -7.21 7.38 -7.05
C GLN A 122 -6.80 6.04 -7.67
N ASN A 123 -7.27 4.91 -7.12
CA ASN A 123 -7.18 3.62 -7.77
C ASN A 123 -8.49 3.34 -8.54
N THR A 124 -8.44 3.60 -9.84
CA THR A 124 -9.60 3.52 -10.75
C THR A 124 -9.51 2.34 -11.72
N ASP A 125 -8.69 1.32 -11.44
CA ASP A 125 -8.50 0.16 -12.34
C ASP A 125 -9.83 -0.53 -12.74
N ARG A 126 -10.86 -0.41 -11.91
CA ARG A 126 -12.21 -0.96 -12.15
C ARG A 126 -13.33 0.10 -12.16
N ALA A 127 -12.99 1.38 -12.02
CA ALA A 127 -13.97 2.47 -12.02
C ALA A 127 -14.03 3.08 -13.42
N THR A 128 -15.24 3.27 -13.95
CA THR A 128 -15.44 3.97 -15.24
C THR A 128 -16.14 5.28 -14.97
N PHE A 129 -15.92 6.31 -15.78
CA PHE A 129 -16.54 7.63 -15.57
C PHE A 129 -18.07 7.58 -15.48
N ASN A 130 -18.69 6.57 -16.11
CA ASN A 130 -20.13 6.36 -16.11
C ASN A 130 -20.72 5.88 -14.78
N ASN A 131 -19.90 5.40 -13.83
CA ASN A 131 -20.39 4.86 -12.54
C ASN A 131 -19.94 5.67 -11.31
N ILE A 132 -19.31 6.83 -11.48
CA ILE A 132 -18.75 7.63 -10.37
C ILE A 132 -19.84 8.11 -9.39
N GLU A 133 -21.01 8.53 -9.88
CA GLU A 133 -22.10 8.98 -9.00
C GLU A 133 -22.67 7.84 -8.16
N GLU A 134 -22.86 6.67 -8.76
CA GLU A 134 -23.32 5.45 -8.07
C GLU A 134 -22.30 4.99 -7.03
N LEU A 135 -21.01 5.05 -7.37
CA LEU A 135 -19.90 4.77 -6.47
C LEU A 135 -19.84 5.76 -5.29
N GLY A 136 -20.12 7.04 -5.52
CA GLY A 136 -20.21 8.07 -4.48
C GLY A 136 -21.37 7.83 -3.51
N LEU A 137 -22.54 7.45 -4.03
CA LEU A 137 -23.69 7.01 -3.20
C LEU A 137 -23.35 5.76 -2.38
N GLY A 138 -22.67 4.79 -3.00
CA GLY A 138 -22.17 3.60 -2.32
C GLY A 138 -21.23 3.93 -1.15
N PHE A 139 -20.32 4.88 -1.34
CA PHE A 139 -19.43 5.33 -0.26
C PHE A 139 -20.21 5.86 0.94
N ILE A 140 -21.18 6.76 0.71
CA ILE A 140 -21.99 7.35 1.78
C ILE A 140 -22.75 6.25 2.52
N ASN A 141 -23.45 5.38 1.78
CA ASN A 141 -24.35 4.39 2.38
C ASN A 141 -23.62 3.27 3.11
N TYR A 142 -22.54 2.72 2.54
CA TYR A 142 -21.88 1.53 3.07
C TYR A 142 -20.69 1.85 3.99
N SER A 143 -20.20 3.09 3.94
CA SER A 143 -19.00 3.51 4.68
C SER A 143 -19.35 4.54 5.73
N LEU A 144 -19.90 5.70 5.33
CA LEU A 144 -20.14 6.82 6.24
C LEU A 144 -21.35 6.62 7.14
N VAL A 145 -22.50 6.24 6.59
CA VAL A 145 -23.76 6.08 7.34
C VAL A 145 -23.61 5.16 8.56
N PRO A 146 -22.90 4.01 8.49
CA PRO A 146 -22.60 3.20 9.67
C PRO A 146 -21.87 3.96 10.80
N TYR A 147 -20.92 4.82 10.48
CA TYR A 147 -20.23 5.65 11.48
C TYR A 147 -21.15 6.74 12.02
N LEU A 148 -21.85 7.46 11.14
CA LEU A 148 -22.78 8.52 11.53
C LEU A 148 -23.86 7.98 12.47
N THR A 149 -24.48 6.85 12.12
CA THR A 149 -25.51 6.18 12.93
C THR A 149 -25.01 5.84 14.33
N ARG A 150 -23.78 5.33 14.46
CA ARG A 150 -23.19 5.01 15.77
C ARG A 150 -22.97 6.25 16.62
N ILE A 151 -22.57 7.36 16.01
CA ILE A 151 -22.39 8.64 16.69
C ILE A 151 -23.77 9.18 17.15
N GLU A 152 -24.76 9.17 16.26
CA GLU A 152 -26.15 9.57 16.55
C GLU A 152 -26.73 8.78 17.73
N GLN A 153 -26.63 7.45 17.68
CA GLN A 153 -27.07 6.58 18.76
C GLN A 153 -26.37 6.91 20.08
N ARG A 154 -25.06 7.18 20.05
CA ARG A 154 -24.32 7.53 21.27
C ARG A 154 -24.75 8.86 21.85
N ILE A 155 -25.02 9.86 21.01
CA ILE A 155 -25.56 11.16 21.41
C ILE A 155 -26.95 10.98 22.03
N ASN A 156 -27.82 10.20 21.40
CA ASN A 156 -29.18 9.94 21.88
C ASN A 156 -29.19 9.23 23.25
N THR A 157 -28.28 8.28 23.46
CA THR A 157 -28.15 7.60 24.75
C THR A 157 -27.43 8.44 25.81
N GLY A 158 -26.48 9.30 25.40
CA GLY A 158 -25.58 10.00 26.34
C GLY A 158 -25.96 11.43 26.70
N LEU A 159 -26.58 12.16 25.77
CA LEU A 159 -26.81 13.60 25.89
C LEU A 159 -28.30 13.95 25.90
N VAL A 160 -29.16 13.15 25.26
CA VAL A 160 -30.62 13.36 25.33
C VAL A 160 -31.14 12.86 26.67
N ARG A 161 -31.85 13.73 27.39
CA ARG A 161 -32.50 13.36 28.67
C ARG A 161 -33.45 12.19 28.46
N LYS A 162 -33.46 11.21 29.37
CA LYS A 162 -34.34 10.02 29.30
C LYS A 162 -35.81 10.37 29.04
N SER A 163 -36.33 11.42 29.68
CA SER A 163 -37.72 11.88 29.51
C SER A 163 -38.04 12.46 28.13
N LYS A 164 -37.03 12.67 27.28
CA LYS A 164 -37.11 13.27 25.94
C LYS A 164 -36.63 12.32 24.84
N GLN A 165 -36.15 11.13 25.20
CA GLN A 165 -35.80 10.08 24.25
C GLN A 165 -37.06 9.61 23.51
N GLY A 166 -36.96 9.41 22.19
CA GLY A 166 -38.10 9.09 21.33
C GLY A 166 -38.86 10.31 20.80
N VAL A 167 -38.71 11.48 21.45
CA VAL A 167 -39.26 12.76 20.95
C VAL A 167 -38.17 13.58 20.26
N TYR A 168 -36.99 13.64 20.88
CA TYR A 168 -35.83 14.33 20.32
C TYR A 168 -34.72 13.32 20.02
N TYR A 169 -34.05 13.52 18.90
CA TYR A 169 -32.89 12.75 18.49
C TYR A 169 -31.93 13.62 17.69
N ALA A 170 -30.65 13.29 17.76
CA ALA A 170 -29.64 13.81 16.87
C ALA A 170 -29.58 12.96 15.59
N LYS A 171 -29.49 13.62 14.45
CA LYS A 171 -29.31 12.99 13.13
C LYS A 171 -28.43 13.87 12.24
N PHE A 172 -27.46 13.26 11.59
CA PHE A 172 -26.65 13.90 10.57
C PHE A 172 -27.45 14.04 9.29
N ASN A 173 -27.29 15.18 8.61
CA ASN A 173 -27.87 15.41 7.30
C ASN A 173 -26.97 14.84 6.21
N ALA A 174 -26.96 13.51 6.04
CA ALA A 174 -26.16 12.85 5.00
C ALA A 174 -26.58 13.27 3.57
N GLY A 175 -27.83 13.72 3.38
CA GLY A 175 -28.30 14.27 2.10
C GLY A 175 -27.69 15.63 1.73
N ALA A 176 -26.97 16.28 2.64
CA ALA A 176 -26.13 17.44 2.30
C ALA A 176 -24.89 17.01 1.51
N LEU A 177 -24.32 15.83 1.79
CA LEU A 177 -23.13 15.32 1.10
C LEU A 177 -23.40 15.00 -0.38
N LEU A 178 -24.66 14.77 -0.75
CA LEU A 178 -25.08 14.55 -2.14
C LEU A 178 -25.26 15.85 -2.93
N ARG A 179 -25.21 17.01 -2.26
CA ARG A 179 -25.32 18.33 -2.90
C ARG A 179 -23.96 18.99 -3.16
N GLY A 180 -22.87 18.42 -2.64
CA GLY A 180 -21.53 19.01 -2.62
C GLY A 180 -21.24 19.72 -1.30
#